data_AF-A0A507B4H8-F1
#
_entry.id   AF-A0A507B4H8-F1
#
_cell.length_a   1.000
_cell.length_b   1.000
_cell.length_c   1.000
_cell.angle_alpha   90.00
_cell.angle_beta   90.00
_cell.angle_gamma   90.00
#
_symmetry.space_group_name_H-M   'P 1'
#
loop_
_entity.id
_entity.type
_entity.pdbx_description
1 polymer ?
#
loop_
_entity_poly.entity_id
_entity_poly.type
_entity_poly.pdbx_seq_one_letter_code
_entity_poly.pdbx_strand_id
1 'polypeptide(L)'
;MLANSHLEADDAEYERFECEFYTFDGNPIPLPDELHIHTRSGLVTRVKQCVIKTKSLVKSLITLRVMRRQSSETARHMSQHNDNAIDLTAGRVGLGARASEASERLVARLQMFFNNPAEEAFAAFQKARNALDFVQRTSERNGKAMARSLNHEDDMARLSSQEIESMNVVREADDYQDPGDWELSSGGLPCLSRSRARQFATSPRKRRHDAKMPLHHLMIGTWTPPGAIFTVAFDDEKLELKLVKRTEIPHDEPISWMAFDHAKKNLYGSAMKKWSSFAVKSPTEIVHEASHAMGGDPQANSSETNTRAIFLLPAKQPPYAVYCNPFYKHAGYGNVFSVSGSGALASNIQNYPYQENTGIHGMVFDPTETYLYSADLTANKLWVHRKVPGRADGQVELVGSVDAPAPGDHPRWVAMHPTGNYLYALMEAGNRLCEYVIDPATRLPVYTHHSFPLIPPGVATHDAQTGKGLYRSDVCSLTRSGRYLFATARANSFDLTGYVAAFRLRDCGSVEAQLLLHPTPTSGGHSNAVAPCDWSDEWLAITDDQEGWVEMYRWKDEYLSRVARVRIPEPGFGMNAIWYD
;
A
#
# COMPACT_ATOMS: atom_id res chain seq x y z
N MET A 1 30.48 -29.07 -4.63
CA MET A 1 29.88 -30.32 -4.10
C MET A 1 30.50 -31.54 -4.76
N LEU A 2 31.53 -32.09 -4.13
CA LEU A 2 31.74 -33.53 -4.07
C LEU A 2 31.49 -33.93 -2.61
N ALA A 3 31.01 -35.14 -2.38
CA ALA A 3 30.81 -35.67 -1.04
C ALA A 3 31.17 -37.15 -1.08
N ASN A 4 32.28 -37.50 -0.43
CA ASN A 4 32.62 -38.88 -0.14
C ASN A 4 31.88 -39.29 1.14
N SER A 5 31.49 -40.55 1.23
CA SER A 5 30.86 -41.12 2.42
C SER A 5 31.56 -42.41 2.78
N HIS A 6 32.30 -42.41 3.89
CA HIS A 6 32.63 -43.66 4.58
C HIS A 6 31.41 -44.09 5.41
N LEU A 7 31.28 -45.40 5.58
CA LEU A 7 30.25 -46.04 6.39
C LEU A 7 30.97 -47.00 7.35
N GLU A 8 30.97 -46.64 8.62
CA GLU A 8 31.11 -47.60 9.71
C GLU A 8 29.74 -47.74 10.36
N ALA A 9 29.41 -48.96 10.79
CA ALA A 9 28.12 -49.29 11.37
C ALA A 9 28.36 -50.11 12.64
N ASP A 10 27.91 -49.55 13.77
CA ASP A 10 27.82 -50.22 15.07
C ASP A 10 26.44 -49.93 15.67
N ASP A 11 25.93 -50.87 16.48
CA ASP A 11 24.49 -51.00 16.74
C ASP A 11 23.92 -50.04 17.81
N ALA A 12 23.37 -48.88 17.41
CA ALA A 12 22.35 -48.14 18.19
C ALA A 12 21.58 -47.04 17.39
N GLU A 13 20.52 -47.41 16.65
CA GLU A 13 19.39 -46.60 16.11
C GLU A 13 19.58 -45.13 15.58
N TYR A 14 20.80 -44.64 15.32
CA TYR A 14 21.05 -43.28 14.84
C TYR A 14 22.05 -43.22 13.66
N GLU A 15 21.62 -42.77 12.47
CA GLU A 15 22.53 -42.37 11.39
C GLU A 15 23.18 -41.00 11.72
N ARG A 16 24.49 -40.96 11.96
CA ARG A 16 25.26 -39.71 12.14
C ARG A 16 25.64 -39.13 10.77
N PHE A 17 25.40 -37.83 10.56
CA PHE A 17 25.77 -37.12 9.33
C PHE A 17 26.61 -35.90 9.65
N GLU A 18 27.86 -35.89 9.17
CA GLU A 18 28.72 -34.71 9.19
C GLU A 18 28.65 -33.99 7.83
N CYS A 19 28.53 -32.67 7.87
CA CYS A 19 28.36 -31.81 6.69
C CYS A 19 29.32 -30.62 6.80
N GLU A 20 30.44 -30.67 6.06
CA GLU A 20 31.34 -29.53 5.91
C GLU A 20 30.70 -28.48 4.98
N PHE A 21 30.70 -27.23 5.43
CA PHE A 21 30.25 -26.08 4.64
C PHE A 21 31.46 -25.33 4.08
N TYR A 22 31.35 -24.88 2.83
CA TYR A 22 32.41 -24.15 2.14
C TYR A 22 31.87 -22.85 1.54
N THR A 23 32.71 -21.83 1.51
CA THR A 23 32.44 -20.55 0.82
C THR A 23 32.44 -20.72 -0.70
N PHE A 24 32.01 -19.69 -1.44
CA PHE A 24 31.98 -19.71 -2.92
C PHE A 24 33.37 -19.86 -3.57
N ASP A 25 34.41 -19.42 -2.87
CA ASP A 25 35.83 -19.53 -3.19
C ASP A 25 36.49 -20.82 -2.67
N GLY A 26 35.75 -21.65 -1.91
CA GLY A 26 36.16 -23.00 -1.53
C GLY A 26 36.86 -23.14 -0.16
N ASN A 27 36.78 -22.13 0.71
CA ASN A 27 37.32 -22.21 2.07
C ASN A 27 36.29 -22.81 3.05
N PRO A 28 36.68 -23.73 3.95
CA PRO A 28 35.76 -24.33 4.91
C PRO A 28 35.28 -23.33 5.98
N ILE A 29 34.01 -23.47 6.38
CA ILE A 29 33.36 -22.63 7.38
C ILE A 29 33.22 -23.45 8.68
N PRO A 30 33.88 -23.07 9.79
CA PRO A 30 33.69 -23.74 11.06
C PRO A 30 32.28 -23.47 11.62
N LEU A 31 31.64 -24.53 12.11
CA LEU A 31 30.38 -24.45 12.87
C LEU A 31 30.67 -24.52 14.38
N PRO A 32 29.84 -23.91 15.24
CA PRO A 32 29.90 -24.16 16.69
C PRO A 32 29.43 -25.59 17.01
N ASP A 33 29.99 -26.18 18.06
CA ASP A 33 30.00 -27.65 18.27
C ASP A 33 28.64 -28.32 18.55
N GLU A 34 27.56 -27.57 18.83
CA GLU A 34 26.26 -28.12 19.23
C GLU A 34 25.15 -27.89 18.18
N LEU A 35 25.03 -28.80 17.21
CA LEU A 35 23.84 -28.91 16.35
C LEU A 35 23.44 -30.37 16.08
N HIS A 36 22.95 -31.06 17.11
CA HIS A 36 22.47 -32.44 16.98
C HIS A 36 21.00 -32.50 16.50
N ILE A 37 20.76 -33.12 15.35
CA ILE A 37 19.43 -33.25 14.73
C ILE A 37 18.94 -34.70 14.80
N HIS A 38 18.06 -35.00 15.74
CA HIS A 38 17.39 -36.31 15.83
C HIS A 38 16.03 -36.29 15.10
N THR A 39 15.78 -37.23 14.17
CA THR A 39 14.46 -37.41 13.54
C THR A 39 14.09 -38.88 13.36
N ARG A 40 12.78 -39.21 13.39
CA ARG A 40 12.30 -40.60 13.28
C ARG A 40 12.41 -41.13 11.83
N SER A 41 12.70 -42.43 11.74
CA SER A 41 13.01 -43.21 10.51
C SER A 41 12.13 -42.94 9.28
N GLY A 42 10.82 -42.69 9.45
CA GLY A 42 9.90 -42.40 8.35
C GLY A 42 10.22 -41.15 7.51
N LEU A 43 10.98 -40.19 8.05
CA LEU A 43 11.37 -38.97 7.32
C LEU A 43 12.53 -39.23 6.34
N VAL A 44 13.48 -40.09 6.75
CA VAL A 44 14.74 -40.36 6.06
C VAL A 44 14.51 -40.86 4.62
N THR A 45 13.56 -41.76 4.42
CA THR A 45 13.23 -42.31 3.09
C THR A 45 12.75 -41.23 2.10
N ARG A 46 11.99 -40.24 2.57
CA ARG A 46 11.52 -39.12 1.72
C ARG A 46 12.65 -38.14 1.39
N VAL A 47 13.54 -37.87 2.33
CA VAL A 47 14.74 -37.04 2.09
C VAL A 47 15.68 -37.73 1.10
N LYS A 48 16.00 -39.02 1.30
CA LYS A 48 16.84 -39.81 0.38
C LYS A 48 16.25 -39.83 -1.05
N GLN A 49 14.93 -39.98 -1.22
CA GLN A 49 14.28 -39.86 -2.53
C GLN A 49 14.37 -38.44 -3.14
N CYS A 50 14.22 -37.39 -2.34
CA CYS A 50 14.30 -36.00 -2.81
C CYS A 50 15.71 -35.66 -3.34
N VAL A 51 16.75 -36.01 -2.57
CA VAL A 51 18.16 -35.79 -2.97
C VAL A 51 18.51 -36.51 -4.27
N ILE A 52 18.01 -37.73 -4.49
CA ILE A 52 18.20 -38.48 -5.74
C ILE A 52 17.56 -37.75 -6.94
N LYS A 53 16.32 -37.25 -6.79
CA LYS A 53 15.64 -36.48 -7.84
C LYS A 53 16.39 -35.19 -8.18
N THR A 54 16.85 -34.44 -7.17
CA THR A 54 17.64 -33.21 -7.38
C THR A 54 18.98 -33.49 -8.07
N LYS A 55 19.71 -34.54 -7.67
CA LYS A 55 20.95 -34.97 -8.35
C LYS A 55 20.70 -35.31 -9.83
N SER A 56 19.57 -35.95 -10.15
CA SER A 56 19.18 -36.24 -11.54
C SER A 56 18.91 -34.97 -12.34
N LEU A 57 18.12 -34.04 -11.79
CA LEU A 57 17.76 -32.77 -12.44
C LEU A 57 18.99 -31.90 -12.76
N VAL A 58 19.92 -31.78 -11.80
CA VAL A 58 21.19 -31.05 -11.99
C VAL A 58 22.05 -31.69 -13.08
N LYS A 59 22.11 -33.03 -13.16
CA LYS A 59 22.85 -33.74 -14.21
C LYS A 59 22.28 -33.44 -15.60
N SER A 60 20.95 -33.45 -15.76
CA SER A 60 20.28 -33.08 -17.02
C SER A 60 20.52 -31.62 -17.42
N LEU A 61 20.49 -30.69 -16.47
CA LEU A 61 20.78 -29.27 -16.71
C LEU A 61 22.24 -29.05 -17.16
N ILE A 62 23.20 -29.78 -16.59
CA ILE A 62 24.59 -29.75 -17.03
C ILE A 62 24.72 -30.28 -18.47
N THR A 63 24.09 -31.42 -18.80
CA THR A 63 24.09 -31.97 -20.17
C THR A 63 23.51 -30.98 -21.19
N LEU A 64 22.38 -30.34 -20.89
CA LEU A 64 21.79 -29.29 -21.74
C LEU A 64 22.74 -28.10 -21.95
N ARG A 65 23.50 -27.71 -20.92
CA ARG A 65 24.45 -26.59 -20.98
C ARG A 65 25.69 -26.94 -21.81
N VAL A 66 26.16 -28.19 -21.77
CA VAL A 66 27.23 -28.71 -22.64
C VAL A 66 26.78 -28.77 -24.10
N MET A 67 25.59 -29.32 -24.37
CA MET A 67 25.04 -29.40 -25.74
C MET A 67 24.86 -28.01 -26.38
N ARG A 68 24.37 -27.00 -25.62
CA ARG A 68 24.31 -25.61 -26.10
C ARG A 68 25.67 -25.00 -26.41
N ARG A 69 26.72 -25.37 -25.65
CA ARG A 69 28.10 -24.90 -25.91
C ARG A 69 28.61 -25.47 -27.24
N GLN A 70 28.52 -26.79 -27.41
CA GLN A 70 28.94 -27.47 -28.64
C GLN A 70 28.20 -26.94 -29.87
N SER A 71 26.88 -26.71 -29.81
CA SER A 71 26.16 -26.10 -30.94
C SER A 71 26.64 -24.69 -31.29
N SER A 72 27.08 -23.90 -30.29
CA SER A 72 27.62 -22.55 -30.52
C SER A 72 29.03 -22.56 -31.12
N GLU A 73 29.82 -23.61 -30.84
CA GLU A 73 31.17 -23.80 -31.38
C GLU A 73 31.09 -24.32 -32.83
N THR A 74 30.18 -25.25 -33.13
CA THR A 74 29.88 -25.68 -34.51
C THR A 74 29.37 -24.51 -35.37
N ALA A 75 28.44 -23.70 -34.85
CA ALA A 75 27.94 -22.52 -35.56
C ALA A 75 29.04 -21.48 -35.85
N ARG A 76 30.01 -21.30 -34.94
CA ARG A 76 31.17 -20.42 -35.16
C ARG A 76 32.11 -20.95 -36.25
N HIS A 77 32.37 -22.26 -36.30
CA HIS A 77 33.19 -22.84 -37.37
C HIS A 77 32.54 -22.71 -38.75
N MET A 78 31.21 -22.85 -38.86
CA MET A 78 30.49 -22.62 -40.13
C MET A 78 30.46 -21.14 -40.56
N SER A 79 30.81 -20.21 -39.66
CA SER A 79 30.83 -18.75 -39.92
C SER A 79 32.14 -18.24 -40.53
N GLN A 80 33.16 -19.09 -40.72
CA GLN A 80 34.49 -18.68 -41.21
C GLN A 80 34.82 -19.14 -42.64
N HIS A 81 33.95 -19.93 -43.28
CA HIS A 81 34.11 -20.37 -44.67
C HIS A 81 32.78 -20.34 -45.43
N ASN A 82 32.49 -19.21 -46.08
CA ASN A 82 31.95 -19.17 -47.44
C ASN A 82 31.94 -17.72 -47.98
N ASP A 83 32.88 -17.43 -48.87
CA ASP A 83 32.70 -16.42 -49.91
C ASP A 83 32.15 -17.09 -51.18
N ASN A 84 31.47 -16.29 -52.00
CA ASN A 84 30.80 -16.65 -53.26
C ASN A 84 29.47 -17.42 -53.12
N ALA A 85 28.52 -17.04 -53.98
CA ALA A 85 27.21 -17.65 -54.15
C ALA A 85 27.16 -18.50 -55.44
N ILE A 86 26.14 -19.35 -55.57
CA ILE A 86 25.45 -19.65 -56.83
C ILE A 86 24.09 -20.32 -56.51
N ASP A 87 23.10 -20.05 -57.35
CA ASP A 87 21.75 -20.64 -57.31
C ASP A 87 21.70 -22.01 -58.00
N LEU A 88 20.77 -22.88 -57.59
CA LEU A 88 19.97 -23.72 -58.50
C LEU A 88 18.94 -24.60 -57.75
N THR A 89 17.84 -24.91 -58.43
CA THR A 89 16.78 -25.79 -57.94
C THR A 89 16.81 -27.19 -58.57
N ALA A 90 16.02 -28.11 -58.01
CA ALA A 90 15.71 -29.46 -58.52
C ALA A 90 16.84 -30.52 -58.48
N GLY A 91 17.02 -31.15 -57.32
CA GLY A 91 17.69 -32.45 -57.16
C GLY A 91 17.00 -33.27 -56.06
N ARG A 92 16.27 -34.34 -56.40
CA ARG A 92 15.44 -35.12 -55.46
C ARG A 92 16.06 -36.51 -55.21
N VAL A 93 15.67 -37.12 -54.07
CA VAL A 93 16.05 -38.48 -53.61
C VAL A 93 17.47 -38.58 -53.03
N GLY A 94 17.61 -39.21 -51.85
CA GLY A 94 18.94 -39.60 -51.34
C GLY A 94 19.08 -39.82 -49.82
N LEU A 95 18.48 -38.97 -48.97
CA LEU A 95 18.81 -38.95 -47.52
C LEU A 95 17.63 -38.77 -46.54
N GLY A 96 16.46 -38.27 -46.99
CA GLY A 96 15.37 -37.88 -46.08
C GLY A 96 14.66 -39.03 -45.33
N ALA A 97 14.82 -40.29 -45.75
CA ALA A 97 13.99 -41.42 -45.32
C ALA A 97 14.37 -42.06 -43.96
N ARG A 98 15.42 -41.58 -43.28
CA ARG A 98 15.78 -42.02 -41.91
C ARG A 98 15.81 -40.89 -40.87
N ALA A 99 15.60 -39.64 -41.28
CA ALA A 99 15.57 -38.48 -40.40
C ALA A 99 14.16 -38.17 -39.87
N SER A 100 13.11 -38.42 -40.67
CA SER A 100 11.71 -38.16 -40.28
C SER A 100 11.26 -39.01 -39.10
N GLU A 101 11.44 -40.33 -39.16
CA GLU A 101 10.91 -41.24 -38.14
C GLU A 101 11.57 -41.05 -36.76
N ALA A 102 12.86 -40.66 -36.73
CA ALA A 102 13.55 -40.29 -35.49
C ALA A 102 13.06 -38.93 -34.94
N SER A 103 12.78 -37.97 -35.83
CA SER A 103 12.22 -36.66 -35.47
C SER A 103 10.81 -36.78 -34.89
N GLU A 104 9.91 -37.49 -35.57
CA GLU A 104 8.51 -37.65 -35.13
C GLU A 104 8.40 -38.43 -33.80
N ARG A 105 9.20 -39.49 -33.62
CA ARG A 105 9.29 -40.21 -32.34
C ARG A 105 9.87 -39.35 -31.21
N LEU A 106 10.72 -38.37 -31.51
CA LEU A 106 11.23 -37.41 -30.53
C LEU A 106 10.20 -36.33 -30.19
N VAL A 107 9.50 -35.77 -31.19
CA VAL A 107 8.43 -34.80 -31.01
C VAL A 107 7.28 -35.40 -30.20
N ALA A 108 6.83 -36.62 -30.51
CA ALA A 108 5.81 -37.31 -29.74
C ALA A 108 6.23 -37.57 -28.28
N ARG A 109 7.50 -37.94 -28.04
CA ARG A 109 8.04 -38.10 -26.68
C ARG A 109 8.13 -36.76 -25.92
N LEU A 110 8.46 -35.66 -26.60
CA LEU A 110 8.47 -34.33 -26.00
C LEU A 110 7.06 -33.84 -25.69
N GLN A 111 6.09 -34.07 -26.56
CA GLN A 111 4.67 -33.74 -26.32
C GLN A 111 4.08 -34.53 -25.13
N MET A 112 4.48 -35.79 -24.92
CA MET A 112 4.15 -36.52 -23.69
C MET A 112 4.83 -35.93 -22.43
N PHE A 113 6.00 -35.32 -22.56
CA PHE A 113 6.73 -34.71 -21.42
C PHE A 113 6.24 -33.31 -21.05
N PHE A 114 5.73 -32.53 -22.01
CA PHE A 114 5.31 -31.14 -21.76
C PHE A 114 3.87 -31.00 -21.24
N ASN A 115 3.01 -32.02 -21.42
CA ASN A 115 1.58 -31.88 -21.09
C ASN A 115 1.20 -32.10 -19.62
N ASN A 116 2.04 -32.70 -18.76
CA ASN A 116 1.75 -32.75 -17.31
C ASN A 116 2.99 -33.04 -16.42
N PRO A 117 3.79 -32.01 -16.08
CA PRO A 117 4.43 -32.04 -14.75
C PRO A 117 4.58 -30.68 -14.05
N ALA A 118 4.25 -29.56 -14.71
CA ALA A 118 4.57 -28.22 -14.19
C ALA A 118 3.77 -27.87 -12.92
N GLU A 119 2.46 -28.10 -12.93
CA GLU A 119 1.59 -27.86 -11.78
C GLU A 119 1.88 -28.84 -10.63
N GLU A 120 2.11 -30.13 -10.91
CA GLU A 120 2.46 -31.10 -9.86
C GLU A 120 3.82 -30.77 -9.21
N ALA A 121 4.83 -30.36 -9.98
CA ALA A 121 6.12 -29.96 -9.45
C ALA A 121 6.01 -28.67 -8.61
N PHE A 122 5.21 -27.70 -9.06
CA PHE A 122 4.95 -26.46 -8.30
C PHE A 122 4.15 -26.74 -7.02
N ALA A 123 3.11 -27.56 -7.09
CA ALA A 123 2.31 -27.98 -5.94
C ALA A 123 3.15 -28.79 -4.93
N ALA A 124 4.04 -29.68 -5.40
CA ALA A 124 4.97 -30.42 -4.54
C ALA A 124 6.00 -29.50 -3.88
N PHE A 125 6.56 -28.53 -4.62
CA PHE A 125 7.45 -27.50 -4.07
C PHE A 125 6.74 -26.65 -3.01
N GLN A 126 5.51 -26.22 -3.27
CA GLN A 126 4.71 -25.45 -2.32
C GLN A 126 4.34 -26.27 -1.08
N LYS A 127 4.04 -27.58 -1.22
CA LYS A 127 3.84 -28.50 -0.08
C LYS A 127 5.11 -28.68 0.74
N ALA A 128 6.28 -28.78 0.10
CA ALA A 128 7.56 -28.87 0.78
C ALA A 128 7.91 -27.58 1.54
N ARG A 129 7.69 -26.41 0.91
CA ARG A 129 7.86 -25.10 1.54
C ARG A 129 6.95 -24.93 2.76
N ASN A 130 5.66 -25.21 2.60
CA ASN A 130 4.68 -25.12 3.69
C ASN A 130 4.99 -26.10 4.85
N ALA A 131 5.61 -27.26 4.56
CA ALA A 131 6.08 -28.18 5.60
C ALA A 131 7.34 -27.66 6.32
N LEU A 132 8.26 -27.02 5.61
CA LEU A 132 9.45 -26.37 6.18
C LEU A 132 9.04 -25.20 7.09
N ASP A 133 8.18 -24.31 6.59
CA ASP A 133 7.51 -23.26 7.35
C ASP A 133 6.85 -23.78 8.63
N PHE A 134 6.15 -24.91 8.57
CA PHE A 134 5.50 -25.50 9.74
C PHE A 134 6.51 -26.01 10.78
N VAL A 135 7.59 -26.67 10.34
CA VAL A 135 8.68 -27.11 11.24
C VAL A 135 9.38 -25.91 11.88
N GLN A 136 9.68 -24.87 11.08
CA GLN A 136 10.36 -23.67 11.55
C GLN A 136 9.51 -22.89 12.56
N ARG A 137 8.22 -22.64 12.27
CA ARG A 137 7.27 -22.04 13.22
C ARG A 137 7.07 -22.88 14.48
N THR A 138 7.14 -24.22 14.39
CA THR A 138 7.05 -25.11 15.56
C THR A 138 8.31 -25.02 16.42
N SER A 139 9.48 -24.97 15.79
CA SER A 139 10.76 -24.75 16.47
C SER A 139 10.78 -23.40 17.20
N GLU A 140 10.39 -22.32 16.53
CA GLU A 140 10.26 -21.00 17.15
C GLU A 140 9.24 -20.96 18.29
N ARG A 141 8.09 -21.65 18.15
CA ARG A 141 7.07 -21.70 19.20
C ARG A 141 7.57 -22.44 20.44
N ASN A 142 8.34 -23.52 20.24
CA ASN A 142 8.96 -24.27 21.33
C ASN A 142 10.08 -23.45 22.00
N GLY A 143 10.95 -22.79 21.22
CA GLY A 143 11.97 -21.88 21.76
C GLY A 143 11.37 -20.71 22.55
N LYS A 144 10.30 -20.08 22.03
CA LYS A 144 9.55 -19.02 22.71
C LYS A 144 8.79 -19.52 23.94
N ALA A 145 8.45 -20.81 24.03
CA ALA A 145 7.90 -21.43 25.25
C ALA A 145 9.00 -21.69 26.30
N MET A 146 10.15 -22.20 25.87
CA MET A 146 11.30 -22.48 26.76
C MET A 146 11.89 -21.19 27.35
N ALA A 147 12.06 -20.14 26.55
CA ALA A 147 12.46 -18.81 27.03
C ALA A 147 11.45 -18.18 28.00
N ARG A 148 10.15 -18.45 27.83
CA ARG A 148 9.11 -18.03 28.80
C ARG A 148 9.15 -18.83 30.10
N SER A 149 9.59 -20.09 30.07
CA SER A 149 9.81 -20.89 31.28
C SER A 149 10.95 -20.32 32.11
N LEU A 150 12.09 -20.05 31.47
CA LEU A 150 13.29 -19.52 32.12
C LEU A 150 13.03 -18.15 32.78
N ASN A 151 12.43 -17.21 32.06
CA ASN A 151 12.06 -15.91 32.63
C ASN A 151 11.10 -16.03 33.82
N HIS A 152 10.21 -17.04 33.84
CA HIS A 152 9.26 -17.23 34.93
C HIS A 152 9.92 -17.80 36.19
N GLU A 153 11.03 -18.53 36.06
CA GLU A 153 11.85 -18.98 37.20
C GLU A 153 12.68 -17.81 37.77
N ASP A 154 13.27 -16.97 36.91
CA ASP A 154 13.99 -15.74 37.32
C ASP A 154 13.08 -14.74 38.07
N ASP A 155 11.84 -14.52 37.59
CA ASP A 155 10.89 -13.63 38.26
C ASP A 155 10.40 -14.22 39.61
N MET A 156 10.26 -15.54 39.73
CA MET A 156 9.94 -16.20 41.00
C MET A 156 11.09 -16.11 42.02
N ALA A 157 12.34 -16.24 41.57
CA ALA A 157 13.52 -16.02 42.41
C ALA A 157 13.58 -14.58 42.95
N ARG A 158 13.27 -13.59 42.10
CA ARG A 158 13.20 -12.17 42.49
C ARG A 158 12.09 -11.90 43.50
N LEU A 159 10.89 -12.44 43.31
CA LEU A 159 9.78 -12.28 44.25
C LEU A 159 10.14 -12.83 45.65
N SER A 160 10.76 -14.02 45.71
CA SER A 160 11.22 -14.61 46.99
C SER A 160 12.25 -13.76 47.76
N SER A 161 12.90 -12.81 47.09
CA SER A 161 13.89 -11.91 47.70
C SER A 161 13.27 -10.62 48.25
N GLN A 162 12.06 -10.24 47.84
CA GLN A 162 11.41 -8.98 48.26
C GLN A 162 10.49 -9.12 49.49
N GLU A 163 10.13 -10.35 49.89
CA GLU A 163 9.24 -10.59 51.05
C GLU A 163 9.98 -10.64 52.41
N ILE A 164 11.28 -10.35 52.44
CA ILE A 164 12.11 -10.43 53.67
C ILE A 164 12.39 -9.06 54.33
N GLU A 165 12.25 -7.94 53.61
CA GLU A 165 12.61 -6.59 54.13
C GLU A 165 11.45 -5.76 54.72
N SER A 166 10.25 -6.34 54.93
CA SER A 166 9.04 -5.59 55.34
C SER A 166 8.53 -5.86 56.76
N MET A 167 9.36 -6.41 57.67
CA MET A 167 9.02 -6.61 59.09
C MET A 167 9.93 -5.84 60.06
N ASN A 168 9.77 -4.51 60.12
CA ASN A 168 10.12 -3.53 61.16
C ASN A 168 9.73 -2.15 60.56
N VAL A 169 9.08 -1.16 61.19
CA VAL A 169 9.12 -0.61 62.57
C VAL A 169 7.70 -0.10 62.98
N VAL A 170 7.45 0.14 64.27
CA VAL A 170 6.18 0.65 64.84
C VAL A 170 6.46 1.68 65.96
N ARG A 171 5.54 2.66 66.17
CA ARG A 171 5.55 3.81 67.13
C ARG A 171 6.39 5.02 66.69
N GLU A 172 6.14 6.26 67.14
CA GLU A 172 5.14 6.97 67.99
C GLU A 172 4.99 8.39 67.34
N ALA A 173 3.94 9.23 67.36
CA ALA A 173 2.82 9.60 68.24
C ALA A 173 2.90 11.13 68.60
N ASP A 174 1.80 11.84 68.33
CA ASP A 174 1.25 13.07 68.97
C ASP A 174 1.76 14.53 68.77
N ASP A 175 0.74 15.40 68.63
CA ASP A 175 0.49 16.77 69.18
C ASP A 175 0.88 18.13 68.51
N TYR A 176 -0.17 18.98 68.37
CA TYR A 176 -0.26 20.47 68.51
C TYR A 176 0.54 21.40 67.53
N GLN A 177 0.20 22.67 67.23
CA GLN A 177 -0.86 23.64 67.66
C GLN A 177 -1.13 24.72 66.56
N ASP A 178 -2.22 25.50 66.66
CA ASP A 178 -2.59 26.67 65.82
C ASP A 178 -3.02 27.86 66.74
N PRO A 179 -2.83 29.17 66.39
CA PRO A 179 -3.98 29.99 65.89
C PRO A 179 -3.72 31.29 65.06
N GLY A 180 -4.70 31.67 64.21
CA GLY A 180 -5.30 33.04 64.21
C GLY A 180 -5.20 33.97 62.96
N ASP A 181 -6.06 35.01 62.77
CA ASP A 181 -7.35 35.41 63.42
C ASP A 181 -8.09 36.58 62.66
N TRP A 182 -9.44 36.60 62.63
CA TRP A 182 -10.43 37.66 62.15
C TRP A 182 -10.31 38.26 60.71
N GLU A 183 -11.17 39.16 60.16
CA GLU A 183 -12.45 39.85 60.51
C GLU A 183 -13.53 39.60 59.39
N LEU A 184 -14.80 39.21 59.66
CA LEU A 184 -16.01 40.00 60.04
C LEU A 184 -16.46 41.07 58.99
N SER A 185 -17.70 41.10 58.47
CA SER A 185 -19.05 41.15 59.12
C SER A 185 -20.19 41.07 58.04
N SER A 186 -21.51 40.90 58.27
CA SER A 186 -22.34 40.36 59.38
C SER A 186 -23.83 40.21 58.99
N GLY A 187 -24.54 39.20 59.54
CA GLY A 187 -26.03 39.14 59.66
C GLY A 187 -26.81 38.45 58.52
N GLY A 188 -27.85 37.64 58.77
CA GLY A 188 -28.50 37.21 60.03
C GLY A 188 -29.37 35.95 59.88
N LEU A 189 -29.83 35.39 61.01
CA LEU A 189 -30.46 34.05 61.18
C LEU A 189 -31.86 34.19 61.87
N PRO A 190 -32.79 33.20 61.89
CA PRO A 190 -32.58 31.91 62.59
C PRO A 190 -33.24 30.63 62.04
N CYS A 191 -32.75 29.53 62.62
CA CYS A 191 -33.07 28.10 62.46
C CYS A 191 -34.54 27.65 62.44
N LEU A 192 -34.78 26.48 61.84
CA LEU A 192 -35.19 25.28 62.61
C LEU A 192 -34.82 23.97 61.89
N SER A 193 -34.97 22.82 62.57
CA SER A 193 -34.25 21.58 62.25
C SER A 193 -35.08 20.47 61.58
N ARG A 194 -34.41 19.67 60.73
CA ARG A 194 -34.27 18.19 60.85
C ARG A 194 -33.69 17.56 59.57
N SER A 195 -32.59 16.83 59.71
CA SER A 195 -32.08 15.95 58.65
C SER A 195 -32.87 14.63 58.61
N ARG A 196 -33.19 14.16 57.39
CA ARG A 196 -33.65 12.78 57.14
C ARG A 196 -32.94 12.28 55.88
N ALA A 197 -32.34 11.10 55.97
CA ALA A 197 -31.59 10.52 54.86
C ALA A 197 -32.49 10.27 53.64
N ARG A 198 -32.01 10.66 52.45
CA ARG A 198 -32.57 10.18 51.18
C ARG A 198 -31.90 8.85 50.83
N GLN A 199 -32.71 7.85 50.51
CA GLN A 199 -32.23 6.53 50.11
C GLN A 199 -31.52 6.62 48.76
N PHE A 200 -30.29 6.10 48.68
CA PHE A 200 -29.66 5.81 47.39
C PHE A 200 -30.32 4.59 46.76
N ALA A 201 -31.34 4.82 45.93
CA ALA A 201 -31.92 3.78 45.09
C ALA A 201 -30.89 3.36 44.02
N THR A 202 -30.25 2.21 44.22
CA THR A 202 -29.27 1.61 43.30
C THR A 202 -29.96 1.06 42.05
N SER A 203 -30.45 1.96 41.19
CA SER A 203 -30.87 1.59 39.84
C SER A 203 -29.68 0.96 39.11
N PRO A 204 -29.79 -0.29 38.62
CA PRO A 204 -28.72 -0.91 37.88
C PRO A 204 -28.54 -0.14 36.56
N ARG A 205 -27.47 0.66 36.47
CA ARG A 205 -27.01 1.24 35.20
C ARG A 205 -26.74 0.09 34.24
N LYS A 206 -27.73 -0.26 33.40
CA LYS A 206 -27.48 -1.00 32.16
C LYS A 206 -26.37 -0.23 31.46
N ARG A 207 -25.20 -0.85 31.30
CA ARG A 207 -24.20 -0.37 30.37
C ARG A 207 -24.94 -0.25 29.03
N ARG A 208 -25.03 0.95 28.47
CA ARG A 208 -25.17 1.04 27.02
C ARG A 208 -23.89 0.40 26.50
N HIS A 209 -24.02 -0.79 25.92
CA HIS A 209 -23.17 -1.07 24.78
C HIS A 209 -23.60 -0.05 23.75
N ASP A 210 -22.78 0.99 23.58
CA ASP A 210 -22.87 1.81 22.39
C ASP A 210 -22.61 0.85 21.23
N ALA A 211 -23.67 0.59 20.45
CA ALA A 211 -23.60 -0.39 19.38
C ALA A 211 -22.63 0.17 18.35
N LYS A 212 -21.47 -0.49 18.21
CA LYS A 212 -20.65 -0.34 16.99
C LYS A 212 -21.60 -0.48 15.80
N MET A 213 -21.54 0.44 14.85
CA MET A 213 -22.12 0.18 13.54
C MET A 213 -21.22 -0.87 12.89
N PRO A 214 -21.72 -2.09 12.59
CA PRO A 214 -20.89 -3.15 11.99
C PRO A 214 -20.83 -3.01 10.46
N LEU A 215 -21.53 -2.00 9.92
CA LEU A 215 -21.65 -1.68 8.52
C LEU A 215 -21.05 -0.30 8.29
N HIS A 216 -20.00 -0.27 7.48
CA HIS A 216 -19.28 0.93 7.04
C HIS A 216 -19.52 1.15 5.56
N HIS A 217 -19.58 2.39 5.09
CA HIS A 217 -19.88 2.67 3.67
C HIS A 217 -18.70 3.26 2.92
N LEU A 218 -18.60 2.93 1.63
CA LEU A 218 -17.63 3.51 0.70
C LEU A 218 -18.35 3.99 -0.55
N MET A 219 -18.01 5.20 -1.01
CA MET A 219 -18.49 5.76 -2.28
C MET A 219 -17.37 5.67 -3.31
N ILE A 220 -17.71 5.20 -4.52
CA ILE A 220 -16.76 4.96 -5.63
C ILE A 220 -17.29 5.60 -6.92
N GLY A 221 -16.39 6.22 -7.69
CA GLY A 221 -16.65 6.84 -9.00
C GLY A 221 -16.18 6.03 -10.22
N THR A 222 -16.37 6.61 -11.42
CA THR A 222 -16.05 5.98 -12.71
C THR A 222 -15.13 6.84 -13.60
N TRP A 223 -14.38 6.18 -14.48
CA TRP A 223 -13.52 6.83 -15.46
C TRP A 223 -14.31 7.38 -16.65
N THR A 224 -15.38 6.67 -17.05
CA THR A 224 -16.14 6.85 -18.30
C THR A 224 -17.65 6.98 -18.07
N PRO A 225 -18.41 7.57 -19.02
CA PRO A 225 -19.88 7.58 -18.99
C PRO A 225 -20.47 6.16 -19.04
N PRO A 226 -21.71 5.96 -18.54
CA PRO A 226 -22.56 6.95 -17.88
C PRO A 226 -22.07 7.27 -16.47
N GLY A 227 -22.11 8.55 -16.09
CA GLY A 227 -21.77 9.01 -14.74
C GLY A 227 -22.65 8.35 -13.67
N ALA A 228 -22.01 7.77 -12.66
CA ALA A 228 -22.68 7.28 -11.45
C ALA A 228 -21.76 7.34 -10.22
N ILE A 229 -22.37 7.39 -9.04
CA ILE A 229 -21.71 7.16 -7.74
C ILE A 229 -22.23 5.83 -7.20
N PHE A 230 -21.32 4.94 -6.82
CA PHE A 230 -21.65 3.63 -6.27
C PHE A 230 -21.36 3.60 -4.78
N THR A 231 -22.38 3.34 -3.96
CA THR A 231 -22.20 3.09 -2.53
C THR A 231 -22.12 1.59 -2.26
N VAL A 232 -21.01 1.16 -1.67
CA VAL A 232 -20.75 -0.20 -1.23
C VAL A 232 -20.70 -0.24 0.28
N ALA A 233 -21.43 -1.16 0.90
CA ALA A 233 -21.35 -1.42 2.33
C ALA A 233 -20.31 -2.53 2.63
N PHE A 234 -19.51 -2.33 3.67
CA PHE A 234 -18.56 -3.27 4.24
C PHE A 234 -19.05 -3.71 5.62
N ASP A 235 -19.28 -5.02 5.80
CA ASP A 235 -19.66 -5.63 7.07
C ASP A 235 -18.39 -6.12 7.79
N ASP A 236 -17.94 -5.43 8.86
CA ASP A 236 -16.65 -5.70 9.49
C ASP A 236 -16.65 -6.93 10.42
N GLU A 237 -17.83 -7.41 10.81
CA GLU A 237 -18.02 -8.66 11.53
C GLU A 237 -18.05 -9.89 10.60
N LYS A 238 -18.72 -9.79 9.44
CA LYS A 238 -18.83 -10.89 8.45
C LYS A 238 -17.70 -10.90 7.43
N LEU A 239 -16.98 -9.79 7.28
CA LEU A 239 -15.97 -9.54 6.24
C LEU A 239 -16.57 -9.65 4.83
N GLU A 240 -17.69 -8.96 4.60
CA GLU A 240 -18.40 -8.94 3.31
C GLU A 240 -18.47 -7.53 2.72
N LEU A 241 -18.35 -7.41 1.39
CA LEU A 241 -18.61 -6.17 0.63
C LEU A 241 -19.84 -6.36 -0.26
N LYS A 242 -20.77 -5.40 -0.26
CA LYS A 242 -22.02 -5.44 -1.05
C LYS A 242 -22.36 -4.08 -1.64
N LEU A 243 -22.63 -4.02 -2.94
CA LEU A 243 -23.24 -2.84 -3.58
C LEU A 243 -24.63 -2.60 -2.98
N VAL A 244 -24.84 -1.44 -2.34
CA VAL A 244 -26.14 -1.06 -1.75
C VAL A 244 -26.86 0.04 -2.52
N LYS A 245 -26.14 0.84 -3.31
CA LYS A 245 -26.73 1.89 -4.14
C LYS A 245 -25.90 2.18 -5.39
N ARG A 246 -26.56 2.27 -6.54
CA ARG A 246 -26.12 3.05 -7.70
C ARG A 246 -26.90 4.36 -7.68
N THR A 247 -26.22 5.49 -7.60
CA THR A 247 -26.82 6.83 -7.74
C THR A 247 -26.41 7.37 -9.10
N GLU A 248 -27.40 7.65 -9.94
CA GLU A 248 -27.18 8.30 -11.23
C GLU A 248 -26.85 9.79 -11.02
N ILE A 249 -25.90 10.29 -11.80
CA ILE A 249 -25.47 11.70 -11.84
C ILE A 249 -25.47 12.14 -13.32
N PRO A 250 -25.15 13.39 -13.70
CA PRO A 250 -25.17 13.79 -15.10
C PRO A 250 -24.32 12.88 -15.98
N HIS A 251 -24.90 12.39 -17.09
CA HIS A 251 -24.38 11.29 -17.90
C HIS A 251 -22.91 11.46 -18.30
N ASP A 252 -22.54 12.66 -18.75
CA ASP A 252 -21.21 12.99 -19.27
C ASP A 252 -20.28 13.59 -18.20
N GLU A 253 -20.65 13.46 -16.91
CA GLU A 253 -19.87 13.90 -15.74
C GLU A 253 -19.42 12.73 -14.83
N PRO A 254 -18.83 11.62 -15.36
CA PRO A 254 -18.26 10.55 -14.54
C PRO A 254 -17.10 11.06 -13.67
N ILE A 255 -17.16 10.73 -12.38
CA ILE A 255 -16.25 11.26 -11.36
C ILE A 255 -15.00 10.38 -11.27
N SER A 256 -13.88 10.89 -11.80
CA SER A 256 -12.57 10.22 -11.75
C SER A 256 -11.83 10.39 -10.43
N TRP A 257 -12.24 11.35 -9.60
CA TRP A 257 -11.75 11.51 -8.23
C TRP A 257 -12.80 12.22 -7.38
N MET A 258 -13.18 11.62 -6.25
CA MET A 258 -14.10 12.21 -5.27
C MET A 258 -13.47 12.38 -3.89
N ALA A 259 -13.95 13.38 -3.15
CA ALA A 259 -13.64 13.61 -1.74
C ALA A 259 -14.86 14.14 -0.98
N PHE A 260 -14.93 13.83 0.32
CA PHE A 260 -15.91 14.41 1.25
C PHE A 260 -15.45 15.77 1.79
N ASP A 261 -16.41 16.61 2.18
CA ASP A 261 -16.16 17.75 3.05
C ASP A 261 -15.77 17.34 4.48
N HIS A 262 -15.42 18.34 5.30
CA HIS A 262 -15.02 18.18 6.70
C HIS A 262 -16.03 17.44 7.59
N ALA A 263 -17.29 17.32 7.18
CA ALA A 263 -18.39 16.73 7.94
C ALA A 263 -19.00 15.46 7.30
N LYS A 264 -18.45 14.99 6.17
CA LYS A 264 -19.04 13.94 5.30
C LYS A 264 -20.49 14.22 4.85
N LYS A 265 -20.90 15.48 4.81
CA LYS A 265 -22.24 15.94 4.38
C LYS A 265 -22.29 16.35 2.91
N ASN A 266 -21.13 16.66 2.32
CA ASN A 266 -21.02 17.02 0.92
C ASN A 266 -19.94 16.17 0.26
N LEU A 267 -20.21 15.68 -0.94
CA LEU A 267 -19.28 14.97 -1.81
C LEU A 267 -18.99 15.86 -3.01
N TYR A 268 -17.71 16.03 -3.34
CA TYR A 268 -17.27 16.79 -4.50
C TYR A 268 -16.62 15.88 -5.54
N GLY A 269 -16.85 16.14 -6.83
CA GLY A 269 -16.38 15.31 -7.93
C GLY A 269 -15.50 16.04 -8.94
N SER A 270 -14.35 15.42 -9.27
CA SER A 270 -13.53 15.74 -10.44
C SER A 270 -14.14 15.02 -11.66
N ALA A 271 -14.99 15.74 -12.40
CA ALA A 271 -16.01 15.13 -13.25
C ALA A 271 -15.90 15.58 -14.71
N MET A 272 -15.03 14.93 -15.49
CA MET A 272 -14.73 15.28 -16.89
C MET A 272 -14.37 16.77 -17.08
N LYS A 273 -15.30 17.62 -17.52
CA LYS A 273 -15.12 19.07 -17.72
C LYS A 273 -15.59 19.91 -16.53
N LYS A 274 -15.92 19.28 -15.39
CA LYS A 274 -16.69 19.89 -14.31
C LYS A 274 -16.11 19.64 -12.92
N TRP A 275 -16.47 20.56 -12.02
CA TRP A 275 -16.36 20.44 -10.58
C TRP A 275 -17.76 20.28 -10.00
N SER A 276 -18.15 19.04 -9.69
CA SER A 276 -19.50 18.69 -9.25
C SER A 276 -19.63 18.63 -7.73
N SER A 277 -20.83 18.91 -7.22
CA SER A 277 -21.18 19.01 -5.80
C SER A 277 -22.46 18.24 -5.51
N PHE A 278 -22.45 17.43 -4.45
CA PHE A 278 -23.58 16.62 -4.03
C PHE A 278 -23.79 16.67 -2.52
N ALA A 279 -25.01 16.94 -2.07
CA ALA A 279 -25.40 16.74 -0.68
C ALA A 279 -25.56 15.24 -0.38
N VAL A 280 -25.02 14.79 0.76
CA VAL A 280 -25.06 13.40 1.21
C VAL A 280 -25.79 13.33 2.55
N LYS A 281 -27.04 12.85 2.51
CA LYS A 281 -27.92 12.75 3.69
C LYS A 281 -27.83 11.39 4.37
N SER A 282 -27.49 10.37 3.60
CA SER A 282 -27.29 8.98 4.03
C SER A 282 -26.47 8.23 2.95
N PRO A 283 -26.00 7.00 3.22
CA PRO A 283 -25.25 6.23 2.22
C PRO A 283 -26.01 5.98 0.90
N THR A 284 -27.36 6.03 0.93
CA THR A 284 -28.22 5.74 -0.23
C THR A 284 -28.97 6.96 -0.78
N GLU A 285 -28.81 8.14 -0.15
CA GLU A 285 -29.40 9.41 -0.55
C GLU A 285 -28.31 10.48 -0.76
N ILE A 286 -27.76 10.46 -1.98
CA ILE A 286 -26.80 11.43 -2.52
C ILE A 286 -27.56 12.24 -3.58
N VAL A 287 -27.52 13.57 -3.50
CA VAL A 287 -28.32 14.48 -4.34
C VAL A 287 -27.41 15.52 -5.00
N HIS A 288 -27.47 15.64 -6.33
CA HIS A 288 -26.71 16.64 -7.08
C HIS A 288 -27.21 18.07 -6.80
N GLU A 289 -26.29 19.00 -6.54
CA GLU A 289 -26.60 20.40 -6.26
C GLU A 289 -25.99 21.38 -7.27
N ALA A 290 -24.78 21.10 -7.78
CA ALA A 290 -24.08 21.98 -8.73
C ALA A 290 -23.04 21.23 -9.58
N SER A 291 -22.77 21.73 -10.78
CA SER A 291 -21.62 21.35 -11.62
C SER A 291 -20.99 22.57 -12.29
N HIS A 292 -19.91 23.06 -11.68
CA HIS A 292 -19.18 24.24 -12.13
C HIS A 292 -18.21 23.92 -13.28
N ALA A 293 -17.93 24.92 -14.12
CA ALA A 293 -16.88 24.84 -15.13
C ALA A 293 -15.48 24.92 -14.49
N MET A 294 -14.46 24.44 -15.20
CA MET A 294 -13.06 24.70 -14.83
C MET A 294 -12.73 26.17 -15.07
N GLY A 295 -11.82 26.75 -14.29
CA GLY A 295 -11.31 28.10 -14.49
C GLY A 295 -9.82 28.13 -14.87
N GLY A 296 -9.31 29.31 -15.20
CA GLY A 296 -7.94 29.49 -15.71
C GLY A 296 -7.93 29.76 -17.21
N ASP A 297 -7.32 28.87 -17.99
CA ASP A 297 -7.23 28.98 -19.45
C ASP A 297 -8.63 28.90 -20.10
N PRO A 298 -9.01 29.84 -20.98
CA PRO A 298 -10.31 29.83 -21.68
C PRO A 298 -10.62 28.52 -22.43
N GLN A 299 -9.60 27.83 -22.95
CA GLN A 299 -9.75 26.61 -23.74
C GLN A 299 -9.94 25.35 -22.89
N ALA A 300 -9.80 25.41 -21.57
CA ALA A 300 -9.99 24.26 -20.67
C ALA A 300 -11.39 23.62 -20.82
N ASN A 301 -12.43 24.44 -20.98
CA ASN A 301 -13.82 23.98 -21.09
C ASN A 301 -14.27 23.61 -22.51
N SER A 302 -13.40 23.76 -23.53
CA SER A 302 -13.74 23.41 -24.91
C SER A 302 -13.97 21.90 -25.05
N SER A 303 -14.93 21.51 -25.90
CA SER A 303 -15.13 20.11 -26.32
C SER A 303 -13.92 19.56 -27.08
N GLU A 304 -13.18 20.43 -27.77
CA GLU A 304 -12.06 20.06 -28.64
C GLU A 304 -10.73 19.88 -27.88
N THR A 305 -10.70 20.16 -26.57
CA THR A 305 -9.49 20.03 -25.72
C THR A 305 -9.59 18.84 -24.79
N ASN A 306 -8.46 18.15 -24.58
CA ASN A 306 -8.39 16.99 -23.68
C ASN A 306 -8.31 17.35 -22.19
N THR A 307 -8.44 18.64 -21.83
CA THR A 307 -8.38 19.12 -20.45
C THR A 307 -9.46 18.45 -19.59
N ARG A 308 -9.08 17.86 -18.46
CA ARG A 308 -9.98 17.13 -17.55
C ARG A 308 -9.77 17.58 -16.11
N ALA A 309 -10.86 17.73 -15.36
CA ALA A 309 -10.85 17.82 -13.90
C ALA A 309 -10.32 16.50 -13.31
N ILE A 310 -9.10 16.49 -12.76
CA ILE A 310 -8.43 15.24 -12.31
C ILE A 310 -8.47 15.03 -10.81
N PHE A 311 -8.34 16.09 -10.02
CA PHE A 311 -8.17 16.02 -8.57
C PHE A 311 -8.79 17.23 -7.88
N LEU A 312 -9.30 17.02 -6.67
CA LEU A 312 -9.72 18.08 -5.76
C LEU A 312 -9.40 17.73 -4.30
N LEU A 313 -9.21 18.77 -3.50
CA LEU A 313 -8.93 18.71 -2.07
C LEU A 313 -9.85 19.71 -1.33
N PRO A 314 -10.86 19.23 -0.58
CA PRO A 314 -11.64 20.07 0.32
C PRO A 314 -10.84 20.42 1.58
N ALA A 315 -10.86 21.70 1.99
CA ALA A 315 -10.32 22.10 3.28
C ALA A 315 -11.17 21.56 4.45
N LYS A 316 -10.48 21.09 5.48
CA LYS A 316 -11.04 20.62 6.76
C LYS A 316 -11.11 21.73 7.80
N GLN A 317 -10.48 22.88 7.55
CA GLN A 317 -10.60 24.09 8.36
C GLN A 317 -11.41 25.18 7.64
N PRO A 318 -12.03 26.13 8.37
CA PRO A 318 -12.68 27.29 7.77
C PRO A 318 -11.77 28.03 6.76
N PRO A 319 -12.31 28.52 5.64
CA PRO A 319 -13.73 28.56 5.26
C PRO A 319 -14.23 27.30 4.53
N TYR A 320 -13.53 26.16 4.63
CA TYR A 320 -13.87 24.90 3.95
C TYR A 320 -13.90 24.99 2.41
N ALA A 321 -13.13 25.92 1.84
CA ALA A 321 -12.94 26.05 0.39
C ALA A 321 -12.38 24.76 -0.24
N VAL A 322 -12.69 24.54 -1.52
CA VAL A 322 -12.26 23.34 -2.27
C VAL A 322 -11.26 23.74 -3.34
N TYR A 323 -10.12 23.04 -3.37
CA TYR A 323 -8.96 23.35 -4.21
C TYR A 323 -8.88 22.29 -5.31
N CYS A 324 -9.07 22.69 -6.57
CA CYS A 324 -9.34 21.80 -7.69
C CYS A 324 -8.33 21.98 -8.83
N ASN A 325 -7.91 20.87 -9.46
CA ASN A 325 -6.86 20.86 -10.49
C ASN A 325 -7.34 20.33 -11.84
N PRO A 326 -7.38 21.16 -12.90
CA PRO A 326 -7.41 20.66 -14.27
C PRO A 326 -6.11 19.91 -14.60
N PHE A 327 -6.14 19.07 -15.63
CA PHE A 327 -5.01 18.26 -16.09
C PHE A 327 -5.03 18.10 -17.62
N TYR A 328 -3.91 17.61 -18.17
CA TYR A 328 -3.57 17.64 -19.60
C TYR A 328 -3.30 19.07 -20.11
N LYS A 329 -3.68 19.41 -21.36
CA LYS A 329 -3.46 20.77 -21.90
C LYS A 329 -4.33 21.79 -21.17
N HIS A 330 -3.97 23.08 -21.24
CA HIS A 330 -4.78 24.18 -20.68
C HIS A 330 -5.00 24.06 -19.14
N ALA A 331 -4.04 23.46 -18.44
CA ALA A 331 -4.12 23.11 -17.02
C ALA A 331 -3.20 23.96 -16.11
N GLY A 332 -2.61 25.04 -16.63
CA GLY A 332 -1.63 25.88 -15.92
C GLY A 332 -2.15 26.73 -14.74
N TYR A 333 -3.32 26.38 -14.18
CA TYR A 333 -4.00 27.10 -13.10
C TYR A 333 -4.65 26.12 -12.13
N GLY A 334 -4.56 26.39 -10.82
CA GLY A 334 -5.47 25.79 -9.84
C GLY A 334 -6.76 26.61 -9.73
N ASN A 335 -7.87 25.96 -9.36
CA ASN A 335 -9.14 26.63 -9.10
C ASN A 335 -9.45 26.56 -7.59
N VAL A 336 -9.84 27.67 -6.97
CA VAL A 336 -10.34 27.69 -5.59
C VAL A 336 -11.84 28.00 -5.61
N PHE A 337 -12.63 27.11 -5.03
CA PHE A 337 -14.07 27.28 -4.87
C PHE A 337 -14.44 27.60 -3.43
N SER A 338 -15.27 28.63 -3.24
CA SER A 338 -16.00 28.83 -1.99
C SER A 338 -17.15 27.82 -1.87
N VAL A 339 -17.61 27.57 -0.64
CA VAL A 339 -18.76 26.72 -0.35
C VAL A 339 -19.90 27.53 0.29
N SER A 340 -21.12 27.03 0.13
CA SER A 340 -22.32 27.61 0.72
C SER A 340 -22.43 27.29 2.23
N GLY A 341 -23.45 27.83 2.90
CA GLY A 341 -23.79 27.45 4.28
C GLY A 341 -24.22 25.98 4.47
N SER A 342 -24.53 25.23 3.39
CA SER A 342 -24.71 23.77 3.44
C SER A 342 -23.43 22.99 3.17
N GLY A 343 -22.42 23.65 2.58
CA GLY A 343 -21.19 23.04 2.05
C GLY A 343 -21.20 22.82 0.54
N ALA A 344 -22.30 23.08 -0.17
CA ALA A 344 -22.34 22.97 -1.63
C ALA A 344 -21.34 23.94 -2.31
N LEU A 345 -20.67 23.51 -3.40
CA LEU A 345 -19.78 24.40 -4.18
C LEU A 345 -20.53 25.65 -4.66
N ALA A 346 -20.11 26.83 -4.23
CA ALA A 346 -20.84 28.08 -4.45
C ALA A 346 -20.28 28.90 -5.63
N SER A 347 -18.98 29.25 -5.60
CA SER A 347 -18.36 30.05 -6.66
C SER A 347 -16.85 29.82 -6.75
N ASN A 348 -16.32 29.87 -7.98
CA ASN A 348 -14.87 29.97 -8.20
C ASN A 348 -14.43 31.39 -7.77
N ILE A 349 -13.66 31.46 -6.70
CA ILE A 349 -13.16 32.72 -6.10
C ILE A 349 -11.73 33.06 -6.56
N GLN A 350 -11.00 32.11 -7.12
CA GLN A 350 -9.63 32.32 -7.59
C GLN A 350 -9.20 31.28 -8.61
N ASN A 351 -8.60 31.75 -9.72
CA ASN A 351 -7.81 30.92 -10.62
C ASN A 351 -6.34 31.35 -10.48
N TYR A 352 -5.56 30.62 -9.67
CA TYR A 352 -4.18 30.98 -9.38
C TYR A 352 -3.22 30.29 -10.37
N PRO A 353 -2.28 31.02 -11.00
CA PRO A 353 -1.41 30.47 -12.02
C PRO A 353 -0.28 29.62 -11.42
N TYR A 354 0.11 28.59 -12.15
CA TYR A 354 1.36 27.85 -12.00
C TYR A 354 2.30 28.23 -13.17
N GLN A 355 2.59 27.29 -14.09
CA GLN A 355 3.24 27.56 -15.38
C GLN A 355 2.46 26.88 -16.54
N GLU A 356 2.76 27.26 -17.79
CA GLU A 356 2.04 26.77 -18.99
C GLU A 356 1.98 25.23 -19.10
N ASN A 357 3.08 24.55 -18.77
CA ASN A 357 3.22 23.08 -18.82
C ASN A 357 2.87 22.39 -17.48
N THR A 358 2.18 23.07 -16.56
CA THR A 358 1.75 22.46 -15.29
C THR A 358 0.61 21.46 -15.50
N GLY A 359 0.71 20.34 -14.78
CA GLY A 359 -0.35 19.36 -14.62
C GLY A 359 -0.32 18.85 -13.19
N ILE A 360 -1.06 19.51 -12.29
CA ILE A 360 -1.14 19.07 -10.89
C ILE A 360 -2.06 17.85 -10.78
N HIS A 361 -1.53 16.72 -10.33
CA HIS A 361 -2.32 15.48 -10.19
C HIS A 361 -2.72 15.16 -8.74
N GLY A 362 -2.11 15.81 -7.75
CA GLY A 362 -2.46 15.66 -6.33
C GLY A 362 -1.94 16.81 -5.49
N MET A 363 -2.60 17.08 -4.35
CA MET A 363 -2.20 18.12 -3.39
C MET A 363 -2.46 17.67 -1.95
N VAL A 364 -1.74 18.29 -1.02
CA VAL A 364 -1.97 18.11 0.43
C VAL A 364 -1.71 19.42 1.19
N PHE A 365 -2.46 19.66 2.26
CA PHE A 365 -2.19 20.76 3.20
C PHE A 365 -1.19 20.33 4.28
N ASP A 366 -0.50 21.30 4.90
CA ASP A 366 0.07 21.07 6.24
C ASP A 366 -1.03 20.98 7.33
N PRO A 367 -0.74 20.45 8.54
CA PRO A 367 -1.79 20.19 9.54
C PRO A 367 -2.57 21.42 10.03
N THR A 368 -2.03 22.64 9.84
CA THR A 368 -2.70 23.91 10.14
C THR A 368 -3.48 24.47 8.94
N GLU A 369 -3.49 23.75 7.81
CA GLU A 369 -3.97 24.17 6.50
C GLU A 369 -3.57 25.60 6.12
N THR A 370 -2.32 25.95 6.40
CA THR A 370 -1.75 27.26 6.08
C THR A 370 -0.98 27.20 4.78
N TYR A 371 -0.31 26.08 4.49
CA TYR A 371 0.47 25.84 3.28
C TYR A 371 -0.08 24.65 2.49
N LEU A 372 -0.26 24.85 1.19
CA LEU A 372 -0.75 23.87 0.21
C LEU A 372 0.42 23.42 -0.67
N TYR A 373 0.66 22.12 -0.71
CA TYR A 373 1.73 21.47 -1.46
C TYR A 373 1.13 20.75 -2.67
N SER A 374 1.66 20.98 -3.87
CA SER A 374 1.08 20.48 -5.12
C SER A 374 2.09 19.68 -5.94
N ALA A 375 1.70 18.46 -6.35
CA ALA A 375 2.51 17.56 -7.17
C ALA A 375 2.27 17.83 -8.67
N ASP A 376 3.24 18.45 -9.33
CA ASP A 376 3.21 18.79 -10.75
C ASP A 376 3.91 17.72 -11.59
N LEU A 377 3.08 16.92 -12.26
CA LEU A 377 3.51 15.72 -12.98
C LEU A 377 4.25 16.10 -14.25
N THR A 378 3.71 17.05 -15.03
CA THR A 378 4.23 17.41 -16.35
C THR A 378 5.32 18.49 -16.30
N ALA A 379 5.36 19.34 -15.27
CA ALA A 379 6.52 20.22 -15.02
C ALA A 379 7.56 19.60 -14.06
N ASN A 380 7.39 18.34 -13.65
CA ASN A 380 8.32 17.55 -12.84
C ASN A 380 8.78 18.23 -11.53
N LYS A 381 7.83 18.73 -10.71
CA LYS A 381 8.15 19.53 -9.52
C LYS A 381 7.09 19.51 -8.42
N LEU A 382 7.48 19.99 -7.25
CA LEU A 382 6.59 20.29 -6.12
C LEU A 382 6.42 21.80 -5.97
N TRP A 383 5.18 22.28 -5.93
CA TRP A 383 4.88 23.67 -5.62
C TRP A 383 4.46 23.85 -4.16
N VAL A 384 4.70 25.04 -3.61
CA VAL A 384 4.16 25.46 -2.32
C VAL A 384 3.43 26.79 -2.48
N HIS A 385 2.18 26.79 -2.04
CA HIS A 385 1.35 27.98 -1.86
C HIS A 385 1.01 28.17 -0.39
N ARG A 386 0.61 29.38 0.02
CA ARG A 386 0.02 29.65 1.34
C ARG A 386 -1.37 30.25 1.20
N LYS A 387 -2.30 29.95 2.11
CA LYS A 387 -3.56 30.72 2.22
C LYS A 387 -3.20 32.18 2.55
N VAL A 388 -3.79 33.14 1.84
CA VAL A 388 -3.39 34.56 1.89
C VAL A 388 -3.58 35.11 3.32
N PRO A 389 -2.51 35.58 4.00
CA PRO A 389 -2.62 36.05 5.38
C PRO A 389 -3.65 37.18 5.54
N GLY A 390 -4.49 37.07 6.56
CA GLY A 390 -5.55 38.04 6.84
C GLY A 390 -6.81 37.93 5.97
N ARG A 391 -6.84 37.03 4.97
CA ARG A 391 -8.08 36.70 4.25
C ARG A 391 -8.74 35.45 4.83
N ALA A 392 -10.05 35.51 5.04
CA ALA A 392 -10.87 34.41 5.52
C ALA A 392 -11.62 33.67 4.38
N ASP A 393 -11.24 33.90 3.11
CA ASP A 393 -11.89 33.34 1.91
C ASP A 393 -11.20 32.07 1.38
N GLY A 394 -9.99 31.75 1.84
CA GLY A 394 -9.23 30.59 1.40
C GLY A 394 -8.46 30.80 0.09
N GLN A 395 -8.39 32.02 -0.45
CA GLN A 395 -7.48 32.31 -1.56
C GLN A 395 -6.02 31.99 -1.18
N VAL A 396 -5.21 31.64 -2.16
CA VAL A 396 -3.80 31.27 -2.00
C VAL A 396 -2.85 32.17 -2.79
N GLU A 397 -1.61 32.26 -2.33
CA GLU A 397 -0.51 32.93 -3.04
C GLU A 397 0.74 32.05 -3.06
N LEU A 398 1.56 32.19 -4.10
CA LEU A 398 2.74 31.37 -4.35
C LEU A 398 3.84 31.67 -3.31
N VAL A 399 4.43 30.61 -2.74
CA VAL A 399 5.62 30.67 -1.89
C VAL A 399 6.86 30.26 -2.67
N GLY A 400 6.77 29.21 -3.48
CA GLY A 400 7.86 28.75 -4.34
C GLY A 400 7.61 27.38 -4.97
N SER A 401 8.66 26.79 -5.55
CA SER A 401 8.67 25.41 -6.03
C SER A 401 10.06 24.79 -5.92
N VAL A 402 10.11 23.46 -5.94
CA VAL A 402 11.33 22.64 -5.93
C VAL A 402 11.17 21.55 -6.98
N ASP A 403 12.11 21.46 -7.92
CA ASP A 403 12.09 20.42 -8.97
C ASP A 403 12.28 19.01 -8.37
N ALA A 404 11.74 17.98 -9.04
CA ALA A 404 11.85 16.61 -8.56
C ALA A 404 13.29 16.06 -8.68
N PRO A 405 13.70 15.06 -7.87
CA PRO A 405 15.11 14.70 -7.73
C PRO A 405 15.76 14.08 -8.97
N ALA A 406 14.96 13.59 -9.91
CA ALA A 406 15.39 13.17 -11.25
C ALA A 406 14.43 13.71 -12.34
N PRO A 407 14.90 13.93 -13.58
CA PRO A 407 14.07 14.40 -14.69
C PRO A 407 12.90 13.47 -15.09
N GLY A 408 12.96 12.19 -14.71
CA GLY A 408 11.96 11.18 -15.03
C GLY A 408 11.12 10.73 -13.83
N ASP A 409 11.04 11.53 -12.75
CA ASP A 409 10.23 11.18 -11.58
C ASP A 409 8.73 11.41 -11.83
N HIS A 410 8.37 12.63 -12.23
CA HIS A 410 7.01 13.13 -12.43
C HIS A 410 6.12 13.02 -11.17
N PRO A 411 6.21 13.97 -10.21
CA PRO A 411 5.39 13.97 -9.00
C PRO A 411 3.89 13.93 -9.32
N ARG A 412 3.20 12.86 -8.90
CA ARG A 412 1.75 12.67 -9.11
C ARG A 412 0.96 12.86 -7.82
N TRP A 413 1.51 12.45 -6.70
CA TRP A 413 0.83 12.50 -5.41
C TRP A 413 1.74 13.03 -4.31
N VAL A 414 1.15 13.66 -3.31
CA VAL A 414 1.82 14.07 -2.08
C VAL A 414 0.98 13.73 -0.87
N ALA A 415 1.63 13.29 0.20
CA ALA A 415 1.01 13.06 1.50
C ALA A 415 1.84 13.74 2.61
N MET A 416 1.17 14.18 3.66
CA MET A 416 1.75 14.97 4.76
C MET A 416 1.72 14.17 6.06
N HIS A 417 2.82 14.19 6.82
CA HIS A 417 2.83 13.61 8.16
C HIS A 417 2.05 14.49 9.16
N PRO A 418 1.34 13.94 10.17
CA PRO A 418 0.56 14.75 11.11
C PRO A 418 1.36 15.78 11.94
N THR A 419 2.68 15.67 12.00
CA THR A 419 3.55 16.71 12.61
C THR A 419 3.77 17.93 11.73
N GLY A 420 3.52 17.85 10.41
CA GLY A 420 3.85 18.91 9.46
C GLY A 420 5.35 19.07 9.17
N ASN A 421 6.18 18.15 9.65
CA ASN A 421 7.64 18.16 9.48
C ASN A 421 8.12 17.41 8.23
N TYR A 422 7.31 16.46 7.73
CA TYR A 422 7.68 15.58 6.61
C TYR A 422 6.55 15.47 5.60
N LEU A 423 6.94 15.44 4.33
CA LEU A 423 6.10 15.23 3.17
C LEU A 423 6.66 14.09 2.33
N TYR A 424 5.78 13.24 1.82
CA TYR A 424 6.13 12.10 0.97
C TYR A 424 5.58 12.36 -0.43
N ALA A 425 6.45 12.44 -1.42
CA ALA A 425 6.08 12.67 -2.81
C ALA A 425 6.21 11.37 -3.61
N LEU A 426 5.11 10.98 -4.26
CA LEU A 426 5.04 9.80 -5.12
C LEU A 426 5.28 10.20 -6.57
N MET A 427 6.21 9.50 -7.20
CA MET A 427 6.75 9.80 -8.52
C MET A 427 6.15 8.82 -9.55
N GLU A 428 5.30 9.29 -10.47
CA GLU A 428 4.57 8.44 -11.42
C GLU A 428 5.54 7.62 -12.29
N ALA A 429 6.41 8.30 -13.04
CA ALA A 429 7.36 7.64 -13.93
C ALA A 429 8.58 7.09 -13.19
N GLY A 430 9.00 7.77 -12.11
CA GLY A 430 10.10 7.31 -11.24
C GLY A 430 9.79 6.02 -10.49
N ASN A 431 8.51 5.62 -10.42
CA ASN A 431 8.03 4.40 -9.75
C ASN A 431 8.55 4.24 -8.31
N ARG A 432 8.60 5.36 -7.58
CA ARG A 432 9.15 5.47 -6.22
C ARG A 432 8.43 6.51 -5.36
N LEU A 433 8.57 6.36 -4.04
CA LEU A 433 8.21 7.34 -3.03
C LEU A 433 9.49 8.06 -2.56
N CYS A 434 9.51 9.40 -2.59
CA CYS A 434 10.62 10.23 -2.12
C CYS A 434 10.25 10.94 -0.81
N GLU A 435 11.16 10.94 0.16
CA GLU A 435 10.98 11.61 1.46
C GLU A 435 11.53 13.05 1.43
N TYR A 436 10.72 13.99 1.89
CA TYR A 436 11.10 15.40 2.05
C TYR A 436 10.87 15.84 3.50
N VAL A 437 11.82 16.59 4.04
CA VAL A 437 11.64 17.36 5.29
C VAL A 437 11.15 18.76 4.93
N ILE A 438 10.18 19.30 5.66
CA ILE A 438 9.71 20.67 5.46
C ILE A 438 10.64 21.62 6.20
N ASP A 439 11.28 22.55 5.49
CA ASP A 439 12.04 23.62 6.12
C ASP A 439 11.08 24.53 6.94
N PRO A 440 11.27 24.70 8.26
CA PRO A 440 10.41 25.56 9.07
C PRO A 440 10.48 27.04 8.67
N ALA A 441 11.56 27.50 8.01
CA ALA A 441 11.74 28.90 7.64
C ALA A 441 11.06 29.26 6.30
N THR A 442 11.35 28.53 5.22
CA THR A 442 10.74 28.78 3.90
C THR A 442 9.43 28.03 3.66
N ARG A 443 9.15 26.98 4.46
CA ARG A 443 8.05 26.01 4.26
C ARG A 443 8.14 25.25 2.92
N LEU A 444 9.30 25.26 2.26
CA LEU A 444 9.57 24.43 1.09
C LEU A 444 9.96 22.99 1.51
N PRO A 445 9.58 21.97 0.72
CA PRO A 445 10.02 20.60 0.94
C PRO A 445 11.47 20.42 0.45
N VAL A 446 12.36 19.99 1.34
CA VAL A 446 13.77 19.68 1.06
C VAL A 446 13.94 18.16 0.96
N TYR A 447 14.43 17.67 -0.18
CA TYR A 447 14.62 16.23 -0.42
C TYR A 447 15.69 15.66 0.52
N THR A 448 15.36 14.60 1.25
CA THR A 448 16.25 13.97 2.25
C THR A 448 17.30 13.03 1.66
N HIS A 449 17.26 12.82 0.34
CA HIS A 449 17.95 11.76 -0.40
C HIS A 449 17.44 10.33 -0.14
N HIS A 450 16.46 10.11 0.75
CA HIS A 450 15.77 8.82 0.86
C HIS A 450 14.65 8.68 -0.19
N SER A 451 14.65 7.55 -0.90
CA SER A 451 13.53 7.15 -1.75
C SER A 451 13.38 5.63 -1.80
N PHE A 452 12.14 5.15 -1.94
CA PHE A 452 11.79 3.74 -1.82
C PHE A 452 11.00 3.25 -3.05
N PRO A 453 11.26 2.03 -3.56
CA PRO A 453 10.63 1.52 -4.78
C PRO A 453 9.14 1.18 -4.59
N LEU A 454 8.32 1.58 -5.56
CA LEU A 454 6.89 1.21 -5.66
C LEU A 454 6.63 0.09 -6.69
N ILE A 455 7.67 -0.37 -7.40
CA ILE A 455 7.68 -1.59 -8.21
C ILE A 455 8.95 -2.42 -7.89
N PRO A 456 8.96 -3.75 -8.04
CA PRO A 456 10.10 -4.56 -7.58
C PRO A 456 11.40 -4.20 -8.31
N PRO A 457 12.52 -3.96 -7.60
CA PRO A 457 13.79 -3.60 -8.22
C PRO A 457 14.24 -4.63 -9.28
N GLY A 458 14.58 -4.14 -10.47
CA GLY A 458 15.07 -4.97 -11.58
C GLY A 458 13.99 -5.55 -12.51
N VAL A 459 12.70 -5.25 -12.32
CA VAL A 459 11.68 -5.54 -13.36
C VAL A 459 11.91 -4.68 -14.61
N ALA A 460 11.42 -5.15 -15.76
CA ALA A 460 11.38 -4.34 -16.97
C ALA A 460 10.46 -3.14 -16.75
N THR A 461 11.02 -1.93 -16.75
CA THR A 461 10.28 -0.68 -16.53
C THR A 461 9.73 -0.06 -17.81
N HIS A 462 10.20 -0.51 -18.97
CA HIS A 462 9.83 0.00 -20.29
C HIS A 462 9.56 -1.14 -21.27
N ASP A 463 8.62 -0.94 -22.18
CA ASP A 463 8.29 -1.85 -23.26
C ASP A 463 9.41 -1.86 -24.31
N ALA A 464 9.87 -3.05 -24.68
CA ALA A 464 11.05 -3.23 -25.53
C ALA A 464 10.83 -2.88 -27.02
N GLN A 465 9.58 -2.68 -27.46
CA GLN A 465 9.25 -2.36 -28.86
C GLN A 465 8.91 -0.87 -29.06
N THR A 466 8.25 -0.27 -28.06
CA THR A 466 7.70 1.10 -28.13
C THR A 466 8.44 2.10 -27.25
N GLY A 467 9.31 1.64 -26.34
CA GLY A 467 10.03 2.50 -25.39
C GLY A 467 9.15 3.17 -24.34
N LYS A 468 7.86 2.80 -24.23
CA LYS A 468 6.91 3.37 -23.25
C LYS A 468 7.11 2.74 -21.88
N GLY A 469 6.95 3.52 -20.81
CA GLY A 469 6.96 3.01 -19.43
C GLY A 469 5.85 1.97 -19.20
N LEU A 470 6.20 0.83 -18.59
CA LEU A 470 5.28 -0.26 -18.27
C LEU A 470 4.52 -0.05 -16.96
N TYR A 471 5.04 0.78 -16.06
CA TYR A 471 4.45 1.04 -14.75
C TYR A 471 4.35 2.54 -14.46
N ARG A 472 3.37 2.88 -13.62
CA ARG A 472 3.11 4.23 -13.12
C ARG A 472 2.71 4.16 -11.66
N SER A 473 3.41 4.88 -10.76
CA SER A 473 2.90 5.06 -9.39
C SER A 473 1.53 5.75 -9.43
N ASP A 474 0.65 5.45 -8.48
CA ASP A 474 -0.71 6.01 -8.44
C ASP A 474 -0.96 6.97 -7.27
N VAL A 475 -1.29 6.44 -6.08
CA VAL A 475 -1.67 7.21 -4.88
C VAL A 475 -0.78 6.80 -3.70
N CYS A 476 -0.49 7.75 -2.80
CA CYS A 476 0.04 7.48 -1.48
C CYS A 476 -0.82 8.13 -0.39
N SER A 477 -1.02 7.44 0.74
CA SER A 477 -1.88 7.91 1.82
C SER A 477 -1.49 7.29 3.17
N LEU A 478 -1.63 8.05 4.25
CA LEU A 478 -1.33 7.59 5.61
C LEU A 478 -2.54 6.90 6.24
N THR A 479 -2.28 5.95 7.15
CA THR A 479 -3.34 5.40 8.02
C THR A 479 -3.69 6.38 9.13
N ARG A 480 -4.82 6.14 9.83
CA ARG A 480 -5.35 7.07 10.84
C ARG A 480 -4.36 7.45 11.95
N SER A 481 -3.47 6.56 12.38
CA SER A 481 -2.47 6.90 13.41
C SER A 481 -1.28 7.72 12.91
N GLY A 482 -1.10 7.86 11.59
CA GLY A 482 0.08 8.48 10.98
C GLY A 482 1.34 7.61 10.98
N ARG A 483 1.34 6.46 11.68
CA ARG A 483 2.51 5.56 11.81
C ARG A 483 2.76 4.68 10.57
N TYR A 484 1.80 4.60 9.66
CA TYR A 484 1.94 3.84 8.42
C TYR A 484 1.51 4.68 7.21
N LEU A 485 2.16 4.42 6.09
CA LEU A 485 1.79 4.95 4.77
C LEU A 485 1.65 3.79 3.80
N PHE A 486 0.54 3.77 3.05
CA PHE A 486 0.34 2.89 1.90
C PHE A 486 0.57 3.67 0.62
N ALA A 487 1.14 3.02 -0.40
CA ALA A 487 1.28 3.58 -1.72
C ALA A 487 1.14 2.50 -2.80
N THR A 488 0.72 2.87 -4.00
CA THR A 488 0.52 1.92 -5.10
C THR A 488 1.20 2.35 -6.40
N ALA A 489 1.39 1.37 -7.28
CA ALA A 489 1.69 1.55 -8.69
C ALA A 489 0.78 0.66 -9.53
N ARG A 490 0.46 1.11 -10.74
CA ARG A 490 -0.37 0.41 -11.72
C ARG A 490 0.43 0.12 -12.98
N ALA A 491 0.10 -0.96 -13.67
CA ALA A 491 0.74 -1.33 -14.93
C ALA A 491 -0.04 -0.79 -16.14
N ASN A 492 0.67 -0.47 -17.23
CA ASN A 492 0.09 0.02 -18.49
C ASN A 492 -0.30 -1.12 -19.45
N SER A 493 -0.22 -2.39 -19.02
CA SER A 493 -0.84 -3.54 -19.71
C SER A 493 -1.61 -4.39 -18.70
N PHE A 494 -2.72 -4.97 -19.14
CA PHE A 494 -3.56 -5.88 -18.36
C PHE A 494 -2.93 -7.27 -18.17
N ASP A 495 -1.88 -7.60 -18.95
CA ASP A 495 -1.04 -8.80 -18.78
C ASP A 495 -0.06 -8.67 -17.59
N LEU A 496 0.04 -7.49 -16.98
CA LEU A 496 0.93 -7.18 -15.88
C LEU A 496 0.12 -6.88 -14.60
N THR A 497 0.74 -7.17 -13.45
CA THR A 497 0.22 -6.85 -12.12
C THR A 497 0.66 -5.45 -11.70
N GLY A 498 -0.23 -4.70 -11.04
CA GLY A 498 0.17 -3.51 -10.28
C GLY A 498 0.86 -3.91 -8.97
N TYR A 499 1.19 -2.94 -8.13
CA TYR A 499 1.85 -3.17 -6.85
C TYR A 499 1.28 -2.29 -5.73
N VAL A 500 1.24 -2.84 -4.52
CA VAL A 500 0.98 -2.11 -3.27
C VAL A 500 2.21 -2.22 -2.36
N ALA A 501 2.58 -1.10 -1.75
CA ALA A 501 3.64 -0.97 -0.78
C ALA A 501 3.09 -0.43 0.54
N ALA A 502 3.71 -0.83 1.65
CA ALA A 502 3.45 -0.27 2.97
C ALA A 502 4.76 0.15 3.64
N PHE A 503 4.71 1.24 4.39
CA PHE A 503 5.85 1.87 5.03
C PHE A 503 5.54 2.12 6.51
N ARG A 504 6.53 1.91 7.39
CA ARG A 504 6.48 2.38 8.79
C ARG A 504 7.07 3.78 8.85
N LEU A 505 6.42 4.67 9.58
CA LEU A 505 6.83 6.05 9.81
C LEU A 505 7.20 6.23 11.29
N ARG A 506 8.27 6.99 11.56
CA ARG A 506 8.68 7.39 12.91
C ARG A 506 7.82 8.57 13.38
N ASP A 507 7.67 8.74 14.70
CA ASP A 507 6.85 9.82 15.29
C ASP A 507 7.25 11.24 14.84
N CYS A 508 8.50 11.45 14.41
CA CYS A 508 8.94 12.73 13.85
C CYS A 508 8.42 12.99 12.42
N GLY A 509 8.23 11.92 11.65
CA GLY A 509 7.75 11.89 10.27
C GLY A 509 8.68 11.26 9.22
N SER A 510 9.90 10.81 9.57
CA SER A 510 10.72 10.07 8.60
C SER A 510 10.27 8.62 8.43
N VAL A 511 10.48 8.07 7.25
CA VAL A 511 10.25 6.65 6.92
C VAL A 511 11.28 5.81 7.66
N GLU A 512 10.82 4.85 8.45
CA GLU A 512 11.68 3.90 9.15
C GLU A 512 12.05 2.70 8.26
N ALA A 513 11.05 2.14 7.58
CA ALA A 513 11.21 0.94 6.75
C ALA A 513 10.09 0.81 5.72
N GLN A 514 10.42 0.21 4.58
CA GLN A 514 9.41 -0.40 3.70
C GLN A 514 9.09 -1.79 4.24
N LEU A 515 7.84 -1.99 4.67
CA LEU A 515 7.37 -3.22 5.31
C LEU A 515 7.01 -4.29 4.28
N LEU A 516 6.41 -3.89 3.16
CA LEU A 516 6.07 -4.78 2.05
C LEU A 516 6.08 -4.06 0.71
N LEU A 517 6.21 -4.88 -0.34
CA LEU A 517 5.96 -4.55 -1.73
C LEU A 517 5.36 -5.80 -2.39
N HIS A 518 4.07 -5.78 -2.74
CA HIS A 518 3.31 -6.96 -3.14
C HIS A 518 2.49 -6.70 -4.42
N PRO A 519 2.34 -7.71 -5.30
CA PRO A 519 1.54 -7.58 -6.50
C PRO A 519 0.04 -7.43 -6.18
N THR A 520 -0.66 -6.57 -6.93
CA THR A 520 -2.12 -6.43 -6.84
C THR A 520 -2.83 -7.38 -7.82
N PRO A 521 -4.10 -7.77 -7.59
CA PRO A 521 -4.74 -8.83 -8.38
C PRO A 521 -4.90 -8.53 -9.87
N THR A 522 -4.94 -7.26 -10.26
CA THR A 522 -4.95 -6.78 -11.65
C THR A 522 -3.82 -5.76 -11.88
N SER A 523 -3.70 -5.21 -13.08
CA SER A 523 -2.81 -4.08 -13.36
C SER A 523 -3.16 -2.82 -12.56
N GLY A 524 -4.38 -2.71 -12.05
CA GLY A 524 -4.93 -1.47 -11.50
C GLY A 524 -5.58 -0.53 -12.52
N GLY A 525 -5.29 -0.71 -13.82
CA GLY A 525 -5.82 0.11 -14.91
C GLY A 525 -5.44 1.60 -14.79
N HIS A 526 -6.43 2.47 -14.69
CA HIS A 526 -6.30 3.90 -14.41
C HIS A 526 -6.23 4.22 -12.91
N SER A 527 -6.55 3.25 -12.03
CA SER A 527 -6.61 3.37 -10.57
C SER A 527 -5.51 2.54 -9.87
N ASN A 528 -5.85 1.46 -9.15
CA ASN A 528 -5.07 0.94 -8.03
C ASN A 528 -5.02 1.90 -6.82
N ALA A 529 -5.99 2.82 -6.71
CA ALA A 529 -5.99 3.84 -5.66
C ALA A 529 -6.21 3.21 -4.27
N VAL A 530 -5.27 3.45 -3.35
CA VAL A 530 -5.36 3.05 -1.94
C VAL A 530 -6.14 4.08 -1.12
N ALA A 531 -7.16 3.61 -0.40
CA ALA A 531 -7.97 4.40 0.53
C ALA A 531 -7.94 3.80 1.94
N PRO A 532 -6.96 4.19 2.79
CA PRO A 532 -6.95 3.85 4.21
C PRO A 532 -8.21 4.36 4.91
N CYS A 533 -8.69 3.61 5.91
CA CYS A 533 -9.81 4.00 6.75
C CYS A 533 -9.50 5.29 7.53
N ASP A 534 -10.44 6.23 7.56
CA ASP A 534 -10.24 7.55 8.18
C ASP A 534 -10.48 7.58 9.69
N TRP A 535 -10.84 6.43 10.30
CA TRP A 535 -11.02 6.26 11.75
C TRP A 535 -10.24 5.07 12.36
N SER A 536 -9.55 4.25 11.56
CA SER A 536 -8.74 3.12 12.04
C SER A 536 -7.51 2.86 11.17
N ASP A 537 -6.45 2.29 11.76
CA ASP A 537 -5.33 1.71 10.99
C ASP A 537 -5.71 0.38 10.32
N GLU A 538 -6.79 -0.27 10.76
CA GLU A 538 -7.05 -1.70 10.49
C GLU A 538 -7.58 -2.00 9.07
N TRP A 539 -8.21 -1.03 8.39
CA TRP A 539 -8.89 -1.27 7.11
C TRP A 539 -8.33 -0.42 5.97
N LEU A 540 -8.17 -1.04 4.80
CA LEU A 540 -7.65 -0.43 3.58
C LEU A 540 -8.50 -0.89 2.39
N ALA A 541 -9.13 0.05 1.69
CA ALA A 541 -9.78 -0.24 0.41
C ALA A 541 -8.82 -0.02 -0.77
N ILE A 542 -8.96 -0.82 -1.82
CA ILE A 542 -8.29 -0.64 -3.12
C ILE A 542 -9.33 -0.82 -4.24
N THR A 543 -9.26 0.03 -5.28
CA THR A 543 -10.13 -0.03 -6.46
C THR A 543 -9.35 -0.27 -7.76
N ASP A 544 -9.95 -0.97 -8.72
CA ASP A 544 -9.41 -1.15 -10.07
C ASP A 544 -10.49 -1.03 -11.16
N ASP A 545 -10.15 -0.49 -12.33
CA ASP A 545 -11.04 -0.41 -13.50
C ASP A 545 -10.63 -1.35 -14.65
N GLN A 546 -9.64 -2.23 -14.46
CA GLN A 546 -9.37 -3.33 -15.39
C GLN A 546 -10.48 -4.39 -15.30
N GLU A 547 -10.80 -4.84 -14.08
CA GLU A 547 -11.91 -5.76 -13.85
C GLU A 547 -13.12 -5.10 -13.19
N GLY A 548 -12.95 -4.01 -12.45
CA GLY A 548 -14.03 -3.32 -11.76
C GLY A 548 -14.27 -3.86 -10.35
N TRP A 549 -13.22 -4.15 -9.58
CA TRP A 549 -13.34 -4.51 -8.16
C TRP A 549 -13.23 -3.29 -7.24
N VAL A 550 -13.94 -3.36 -6.12
CA VAL A 550 -13.45 -2.78 -4.86
C VAL A 550 -13.11 -3.93 -3.91
N GLU A 551 -11.91 -3.89 -3.36
CA GLU A 551 -11.37 -4.90 -2.45
C GLU A 551 -11.10 -4.29 -1.08
N MET A 552 -11.40 -5.03 -0.02
CA MET A 552 -11.10 -4.66 1.36
C MET A 552 -9.95 -5.50 1.90
N TYR A 553 -8.94 -4.84 2.42
CA TYR A 553 -7.79 -5.44 3.09
C TYR A 553 -7.79 -5.09 4.58
N ARG A 554 -7.38 -6.05 5.40
CA ARG A 554 -7.07 -5.85 6.82
C ARG A 554 -5.57 -5.65 6.97
N TRP A 555 -5.18 -4.58 7.66
CA TRP A 555 -3.82 -4.34 8.12
C TRP A 555 -3.73 -4.81 9.57
N LYS A 556 -2.89 -5.81 9.83
CA LYS A 556 -2.72 -6.37 11.18
C LYS A 556 -1.34 -6.99 11.35
N ASP A 557 -0.72 -6.72 12.50
CA ASP A 557 0.60 -7.25 12.88
C ASP A 557 1.68 -6.97 11.81
N GLU A 558 1.55 -5.84 11.10
CA GLU A 558 2.33 -5.40 9.93
C GLU A 558 2.20 -6.27 8.65
N TYR A 559 1.17 -7.09 8.56
CA TYR A 559 0.77 -7.80 7.35
C TYR A 559 -0.53 -7.25 6.77
N LEU A 560 -0.60 -7.19 5.43
CA LEU A 560 -1.79 -6.81 4.68
C LEU A 560 -2.47 -8.06 4.10
N SER A 561 -3.76 -8.25 4.37
CA SER A 561 -4.52 -9.44 3.92
C SER A 561 -5.90 -9.06 3.41
N ARG A 562 -6.26 -9.46 2.18
CA ARG A 562 -7.60 -9.24 1.63
C ARG A 562 -8.64 -10.02 2.41
N VAL A 563 -9.67 -9.35 2.91
CA VAL A 563 -10.77 -9.95 3.68
C VAL A 563 -12.07 -10.03 2.88
N ALA A 564 -12.35 -9.05 2.03
CA ALA A 564 -13.58 -8.98 1.23
C ALA A 564 -13.29 -8.39 -0.16
N ARG A 565 -14.20 -8.62 -1.11
CA ARG A 565 -14.26 -7.86 -2.38
C ARG A 565 -15.62 -7.99 -3.06
N VAL A 566 -16.00 -6.99 -3.84
CA VAL A 566 -17.16 -7.03 -4.73
C VAL A 566 -16.78 -6.46 -6.10
N ARG A 567 -17.30 -7.09 -7.17
CA ARG A 567 -17.13 -6.63 -8.55
C ARG A 567 -18.38 -5.88 -9.00
N ILE A 568 -18.22 -4.74 -9.63
CA ILE A 568 -19.30 -3.92 -10.17
C ILE A 568 -19.09 -3.80 -11.69
N PRO A 569 -19.90 -4.50 -12.52
CA PRO A 569 -19.67 -4.63 -13.96
C PRO A 569 -20.21 -3.41 -14.73
N GLU A 570 -19.71 -2.22 -14.41
CA GLU A 570 -20.16 -0.93 -14.98
C GLU A 570 -19.01 -0.22 -15.71
N PRO A 571 -19.28 0.58 -16.77
CA PRO A 571 -18.22 1.19 -17.60
C PRO A 571 -17.23 2.05 -16.80
N GLY A 572 -15.98 1.61 -16.74
CA GLY A 572 -14.91 2.33 -16.05
C GLY A 572 -15.11 2.49 -14.54
N PHE A 573 -15.91 1.63 -13.91
CA PHE A 573 -16.02 1.59 -12.45
C PHE A 573 -14.67 1.30 -11.79
N GLY A 574 -14.38 1.98 -10.66
CA GLY A 574 -13.23 1.65 -9.80
C GLY A 574 -12.14 2.72 -9.73
N MET A 575 -12.50 4.01 -9.80
CA MET A 575 -11.51 5.09 -9.85
C MET A 575 -10.86 5.45 -8.51
N ASN A 576 -11.64 5.80 -7.49
CA ASN A 576 -11.18 5.90 -6.10
C ASN A 576 -12.34 5.62 -5.15
N ALA A 577 -12.04 5.17 -3.93
CA ALA A 577 -13.01 4.99 -2.86
C ALA A 577 -12.84 6.03 -1.75
N ILE A 578 -13.95 6.51 -1.17
CA ILE A 578 -13.96 7.37 0.02
C ILE A 578 -14.88 6.81 1.10
N TRP A 579 -14.41 6.85 2.35
CA TRP A 579 -15.08 6.25 3.51
C TRP A 579 -16.17 7.17 4.10
N TYR A 580 -17.40 6.68 4.14
CA TYR A 580 -18.56 7.29 4.79
C TYR A 580 -18.93 6.51 6.07
N ASP A 581 -19.58 7.22 7.00
CA ASP A 581 -19.88 6.93 8.43
C ASP A 581 -18.94 7.63 9.43
#